data_AF-A0A1I1GSA0-F1
#
_entry.id   AF-A0A1I1GSA0-F1
#
_cell.length_a   1.000
_cell.length_b   1.000
_cell.length_c   1.000
_cell.angle_alpha   90.00
_cell.angle_beta   90.00
_cell.angle_gamma   90.00
#
_symmetry.space_group_name_H-M   'P 1'
#
loop_
_entity.id
_entity.type
_entity.pdbx_description
1 polymer ?
#
loop_
_entity_poly.entity_id
_entity_poly.type
_entity_poly.pdbx_seq_one_letter_code
_entity_poly.pdbx_strand_id
1 'polypeptide(L)'
;MKVKRENMIDYYTFGSTAELLLYLGIERETLFHRAKLRGIDLNGTYTEEDLAALKPSKDAYLGSLNAETEAEVEVLKMKLQMLESQLGYKDQQLEDRQEHIDTLKATLSKAESNLEKTQTTVDQQQHLQLATLSQLDKVTSRVQRIEMQEDQKKHWWSRKKKQ
;
A
#
# COMPACT_ATOMS: atom_id res chain seq x y z
N MET A 1 46.10 36.14 -16.00
CA MET A 1 47.12 36.28 -14.93
C MET A 1 48.45 36.70 -15.54
N LYS A 2 49.05 37.82 -15.09
CA LYS A 2 50.43 38.18 -15.45
C LYS A 2 51.30 38.11 -14.19
N VAL A 3 52.51 37.55 -14.33
CA VAL A 3 53.47 37.39 -13.24
C VAL A 3 54.62 38.36 -13.46
N LYS A 4 54.98 39.12 -12.42
CA LYS A 4 56.14 40.02 -12.42
C LYS A 4 57.02 39.66 -11.22
N ARG A 5 58.30 39.42 -11.46
CA ARG A 5 59.29 39.14 -10.41
C ARG A 5 60.06 40.43 -10.09
N GLU A 6 59.98 40.89 -8.85
CA GLU A 6 60.76 42.03 -8.33
C GLU A 6 61.38 41.65 -6.99
N ASN A 7 62.69 41.88 -6.82
CA ASN A 7 63.42 41.60 -5.57
C ASN A 7 63.19 40.19 -5.00
N MET A 8 63.17 39.17 -5.86
CA MET A 8 62.89 37.76 -5.53
C MET A 8 61.47 37.46 -5.02
N ILE A 9 60.53 38.41 -5.16
CA ILE A 9 59.11 38.22 -4.84
C ILE A 9 58.32 38.16 -6.16
N ASP A 10 57.48 37.13 -6.29
CA ASP A 10 56.58 36.97 -7.43
C ASP A 10 55.24 37.65 -7.14
N TYR A 11 54.89 38.61 -8.00
CA TYR A 11 53.63 39.34 -7.96
C TYR A 11 52.69 38.83 -9.03
N TYR A 12 51.47 38.51 -8.62
CA TYR A 12 50.41 37.96 -9.43
C TYR A 12 49.35 39.02 -9.69
N THR A 13 49.12 39.34 -10.96
CA THR A 13 48.13 40.33 -11.36
C THR A 13 46.93 39.70 -12.06
N PHE A 14 45.74 40.12 -11.63
CA PHE A 14 44.45 39.68 -12.16
C PHE A 14 43.72 40.90 -12.72
N GLY A 15 43.13 40.77 -13.91
CA GLY A 15 42.43 41.86 -14.59
C GLY A 15 41.06 42.17 -13.98
N SER A 16 40.51 41.26 -13.16
CA SER A 16 39.26 41.47 -12.44
C SER A 16 39.19 40.60 -11.18
N THR A 17 38.29 40.96 -10.26
CA THR A 17 37.95 40.11 -9.12
C THR A 17 37.36 38.77 -9.55
N ALA A 18 36.66 38.71 -10.69
CA ALA A 18 36.12 37.46 -11.21
C ALA A 18 37.23 36.47 -11.62
N GLU A 19 38.31 36.98 -12.22
CA GLU A 19 39.48 36.16 -12.59
C GLU A 19 40.19 35.60 -11.35
N LEU A 20 40.29 36.40 -10.29
CA LEU A 20 40.84 35.97 -9.00
C LEU A 20 39.97 34.90 -8.32
N LEU A 21 38.64 35.05 -8.36
CA LEU A 21 37.70 34.06 -7.80
C LEU A 21 37.82 32.71 -8.49
N LEU A 22 37.90 32.71 -9.83
CA LEU A 22 38.12 31.49 -10.62
C LEU A 22 39.46 30.83 -10.29
N TYR A 23 40.52 31.61 -10.12
CA TYR A 23 41.84 31.10 -9.76
C TYR A 23 41.88 30.46 -8.36
N LEU A 24 41.20 31.08 -7.39
CA LEU A 24 41.15 30.59 -6.01
C LEU A 24 40.10 29.50 -5.79
N GLY A 25 39.14 29.34 -6.72
CA GLY A 25 38.05 28.37 -6.61
C GLY A 25 37.11 28.67 -5.44
N ILE A 26 36.90 29.94 -5.10
CA ILE A 26 36.06 30.37 -3.99
C ILE A 26 35.01 31.37 -4.45
N GLU A 27 33.93 31.45 -3.69
CA GLU A 27 32.87 32.42 -3.92
C GLU A 27 33.25 33.83 -3.49
N ARG A 28 32.55 34.82 -4.07
CA ARG A 28 32.79 36.25 -3.85
C ARG A 28 32.78 36.59 -2.37
N GLU A 29 31.77 36.15 -1.63
CA GLU A 29 31.62 36.44 -0.21
C GLU A 29 32.78 35.88 0.62
N THR A 30 33.20 34.66 0.31
CA THR A 30 34.35 34.01 0.96
C THR A 30 35.65 34.78 0.72
N LEU A 31 35.88 35.26 -0.51
CA LEU A 31 37.04 36.08 -0.84
C LEU A 31 37.06 37.38 -0.02
N PHE A 32 35.97 38.15 -0.02
CA PHE A 32 35.89 39.42 0.72
C PHE A 32 36.06 39.22 2.22
N HIS A 33 35.47 38.16 2.78
CA HIS A 33 35.58 37.86 4.20
C HIS A 33 37.03 37.51 4.60
N ARG A 34 37.71 36.66 3.82
CA ARG A 34 39.11 36.29 4.05
C ARG A 34 40.07 37.45 3.86
N ALA A 35 39.89 38.23 2.80
CA ALA A 35 40.68 39.42 2.54
C ALA A 35 40.60 40.40 3.71
N LYS A 36 39.39 40.65 4.23
CA LYS A 36 39.17 41.51 5.40
C LYS A 36 39.83 40.96 6.68
N LEU A 37 39.72 39.66 6.93
CA LEU A 37 40.34 39.01 8.10
C LEU A 37 41.86 39.03 8.07
N ARG A 38 42.45 38.95 6.88
CA ARG A 38 43.90 38.90 6.67
C ARG A 38 44.52 40.27 6.37
N GLY A 39 43.71 41.31 6.25
CA GLY A 39 44.17 42.67 5.90
C GLY A 39 44.73 42.78 4.49
N ILE A 40 44.25 41.93 3.56
CA ILE A 40 44.70 41.92 2.16
C ILE A 40 43.78 42.82 1.34
N ASP A 41 44.36 43.84 0.71
CA ASP A 41 43.62 44.73 -0.19
C ASP A 41 43.37 44.08 -1.55
N LEU A 42 42.10 44.07 -1.99
CA LEU A 42 41.69 43.50 -3.27
C LEU A 42 41.97 44.46 -4.44
N ASN A 43 43.23 44.85 -4.61
CA ASN A 43 43.68 45.86 -5.59
C ASN A 43 44.07 45.28 -6.97
N GLY A 44 44.04 43.95 -7.13
CA GLY A 44 44.38 43.26 -8.38
C GLY A 44 45.83 42.78 -8.50
N THR A 45 46.68 43.07 -7.50
CA THR A 45 48.10 42.65 -7.39
C THR A 45 48.31 41.94 -6.06
N TYR A 46 48.71 40.67 -6.10
CA TYR A 46 48.85 39.83 -4.90
C TYR A 46 50.20 39.12 -4.89
N THR A 47 50.78 38.94 -3.71
CA THR A 47 51.95 38.06 -3.54
C THR A 47 51.52 36.59 -3.48
N GLU A 48 52.49 35.68 -3.60
CA GLU A 48 52.22 34.24 -3.41
C GLU A 48 51.66 33.94 -2.00
N GLU A 49 52.13 34.66 -0.99
CA GLU A 49 51.66 34.53 0.40
C GLU A 49 50.21 35.01 0.55
N ASP A 50 49.85 36.13 -0.08
CA ASP A 50 48.47 36.62 -0.12
C ASP A 50 47.53 35.60 -0.78
N LEU A 51 47.95 35.03 -1.92
CA LEU A 51 47.16 34.03 -2.63
C LEU A 51 47.02 32.74 -1.83
N ALA A 52 48.07 32.30 -1.15
CA ALA A 52 48.03 31.14 -0.26
C ALA A 52 47.09 31.38 0.93
N ALA A 53 47.08 32.59 1.50
CA ALA A 53 46.21 32.97 2.61
C ALA A 53 44.73 33.10 2.21
N LEU A 54 44.45 33.48 0.96
CA LEU A 54 43.10 33.58 0.42
C LEU A 54 42.54 32.22 -0.06
N LYS A 55 43.41 31.28 -0.46
CA LYS A 55 43.02 29.96 -0.94
C LYS A 55 42.42 29.10 0.18
N PRO A 56 41.33 28.34 -0.08
CA PRO A 56 40.78 27.44 0.94
C PRO A 56 41.80 26.34 1.26
N SER A 57 41.96 26.03 2.55
CA SER A 57 42.63 24.79 2.93
C SER A 57 41.88 23.63 2.29
N LYS A 58 42.62 22.74 1.64
CA LYS A 58 42.08 21.52 1.01
C LYS A 58 41.24 20.73 2.02
N ASP A 59 41.63 20.73 3.29
CA ASP A 59 40.95 20.03 4.38
C ASP A 59 39.60 20.66 4.75
N ALA A 60 39.48 21.99 4.67
CA ALA A 60 38.23 22.69 4.96
C ALA A 60 37.17 22.45 3.87
N TYR A 61 37.59 22.40 2.60
CA TYR A 61 36.70 22.10 1.48
C TYR A 61 36.21 20.66 1.54
N LEU A 62 37.11 19.69 1.76
CA LEU A 62 36.76 18.28 1.93
C LEU A 62 35.88 18.05 3.16
N GLY A 63 36.13 18.76 4.27
CA GLY A 63 35.29 18.71 5.46
C GLY A 63 33.85 19.16 5.19
N SER A 64 33.65 20.23 4.41
CA SER A 64 32.30 20.70 4.05
C SER A 64 31.52 19.71 3.19
N LEU A 65 32.17 19.10 2.19
CA LEU A 65 31.59 18.07 1.32
C LEU A 65 31.22 16.81 2.10
N ASN A 66 32.08 16.39 3.03
CA ASN A 66 31.80 15.23 3.89
C ASN A 66 30.62 15.51 4.83
N ALA A 67 30.53 16.71 5.42
CA ALA A 67 29.41 17.07 6.28
C ALA A 67 28.07 17.10 5.51
N GLU A 68 28.06 17.62 4.28
CA GLU A 68 26.86 17.67 3.44
C GLU A 68 26.40 16.27 3.01
N THR A 69 27.34 15.40 2.64
CA THR A 69 27.05 14.00 2.28
C THR A 69 26.61 13.16 3.48
N GLU A 70 27.21 13.35 4.67
CA GLU A 70 26.76 12.69 5.90
C GLU A 70 25.33 13.06 6.27
N ALA A 71 24.97 14.34 6.16
CA ALA A 71 23.62 14.81 6.42
C ALA A 71 22.60 14.21 5.43
N GLU A 72 22.95 14.13 4.14
CA GLU A 72 22.09 13.50 3.13
C GLU A 72 21.90 12.00 3.41
N VAL A 73 22.97 11.29 3.78
CA VAL A 73 22.92 9.87 4.17
C VAL A 73 22.02 9.66 5.38
N GLU A 74 22.07 10.55 6.37
CA GLU A 74 21.23 10.45 7.56
C GLU A 74 19.74 10.64 7.23
N VAL A 75 19.42 11.62 6.37
CA VAL A 75 18.04 11.80 5.86
C VAL A 75 17.56 10.58 5.09
N LEU A 76 18.40 9.98 4.25
CA LEU A 76 18.05 8.75 3.51
C LEU A 76 17.83 7.56 4.45
N LYS A 77 18.63 7.41 5.51
CA LYS A 77 18.42 6.38 6.54
C LYS A 77 17.08 6.56 7.26
N MET A 78 16.73 7.80 7.65
CA MET A 78 15.43 8.07 8.28
C MET A 78 14.26 7.73 7.34
N LYS A 79 14.38 8.08 6.05
CA LYS A 79 13.37 7.73 5.04
C LYS A 79 13.25 6.21 4.87
N LEU A 80 14.36 5.48 4.83
CA LEU A 80 14.36 4.02 4.78
C LEU A 80 13.64 3.41 5.98
N GLN A 81 13.98 3.83 7.21
CA GLN A 81 13.32 3.33 8.42
C GLN A 81 11.81 3.61 8.44
N MET A 82 11.39 4.79 7.97
CA MET A 82 9.98 5.12 7.84
C MET A 82 9.28 4.20 6.83
N LEU A 83 9.90 3.96 5.67
CA LEU A 83 9.35 3.07 4.63
C LEU A 83 9.28 1.61 5.11
N GLU A 84 10.31 1.12 5.81
CA GLU A 84 10.32 -0.22 6.42
C GLU A 84 9.17 -0.38 7.42
N SER A 85 8.94 0.65 8.25
CA SER A 85 7.82 0.64 9.21
C SER A 85 6.46 0.64 8.51
N GLN A 86 6.31 1.43 7.44
CA GLN A 86 5.09 1.44 6.63
C GLN A 86 4.85 0.10 5.93
N LEU A 87 5.91 -0.54 5.43
CA LEU A 87 5.85 -1.85 4.81
C LEU A 87 5.39 -2.90 5.83
N GLY A 88 5.99 -2.93 7.03
CA GLY A 88 5.57 -3.86 8.09
C GLY A 88 4.11 -3.67 8.51
N TYR A 89 3.61 -2.43 8.57
CA TYR A 89 2.19 -2.18 8.83
C TYR A 89 1.29 -2.68 7.69
N LYS A 90 1.74 -2.58 6.43
CA LYS A 90 1.02 -3.10 5.28
C LYS A 90 1.01 -4.63 5.24
N ASP A 91 2.10 -5.27 5.61
CA ASP A 91 2.19 -6.73 5.71
C ASP A 91 1.22 -7.25 6.77
N GLN A 92 1.15 -6.60 7.94
CA GLN A 92 0.16 -6.96 8.97
C GLN A 92 -1.27 -6.79 8.47
N GLN A 93 -1.58 -5.69 7.76
CA GLN A 93 -2.91 -5.51 7.17
C GLN A 93 -3.26 -6.58 6.14
N LEU A 94 -2.28 -7.11 5.41
CA LEU A 94 -2.49 -8.20 4.46
C LEU A 94 -2.77 -9.51 5.19
N GLU A 95 -2.03 -9.79 6.26
CA GLU A 95 -2.26 -10.97 7.11
C GLU A 95 -3.66 -10.96 7.73
N ASP A 96 -4.06 -9.84 8.37
CA ASP A 96 -5.39 -9.69 8.96
C ASP A 96 -6.52 -9.88 7.91
N ARG A 97 -6.32 -9.35 6.69
CA ARG A 97 -7.28 -9.52 5.58
C ARG A 97 -7.33 -10.96 5.11
N GLN A 98 -6.21 -11.65 5.08
CA GLN A 98 -6.13 -13.05 4.67
C GLN A 98 -6.89 -13.94 5.67
N GLU A 99 -6.69 -13.75 6.97
CA GLU A 99 -7.45 -14.45 8.01
C GLU A 99 -8.96 -14.18 7.91
N HIS A 100 -9.34 -12.93 7.63
CA HIS A 100 -10.74 -12.57 7.44
C HIS A 100 -11.36 -13.29 6.23
N ILE A 101 -10.63 -13.34 5.11
CA ILE A 101 -11.06 -14.07 3.91
C ILE A 101 -11.26 -15.56 4.21
N ASP A 102 -10.34 -16.17 4.96
CA ASP A 102 -10.42 -17.60 5.26
C ASP A 102 -11.58 -17.91 6.23
N THR A 103 -11.87 -17.00 7.16
CA THR A 103 -13.09 -17.06 7.99
C THR A 103 -14.35 -16.98 7.12
N LEU A 104 -14.40 -16.05 6.16
CA LEU A 104 -15.53 -15.90 5.25
C LEU A 104 -15.75 -17.17 4.40
N LYS A 105 -14.68 -17.75 3.86
CA LYS A 105 -14.75 -19.02 3.12
C LYS A 105 -15.32 -20.15 3.98
N ALA A 106 -14.88 -20.28 5.22
CA ALA A 106 -15.40 -21.29 6.14
C ALA A 106 -16.90 -21.08 6.42
N THR A 107 -17.33 -19.82 6.62
CA THR A 107 -18.75 -19.52 6.81
C THR A 107 -19.59 -19.79 5.57
N LEU A 108 -19.07 -19.49 4.37
CA LEU A 108 -19.72 -19.78 3.10
C LEU A 108 -19.92 -21.28 2.92
N SER A 109 -18.87 -22.08 3.13
CA SER A 109 -18.94 -23.54 3.03
C SER A 109 -19.97 -24.14 3.99
N LYS A 110 -20.06 -23.61 5.23
CA LYS A 110 -21.09 -24.03 6.19
C LYS A 110 -22.51 -23.65 5.71
N ALA A 111 -22.68 -22.47 5.12
CA ALA A 111 -23.95 -22.03 4.58
C ALA A 111 -24.40 -22.90 3.39
N GLU A 112 -23.47 -23.23 2.48
CA GLU A 112 -23.71 -24.14 1.36
C GLU A 112 -24.15 -25.54 1.84
N SER A 113 -23.46 -26.11 2.84
CA SER A 113 -23.85 -27.41 3.42
C SER A 113 -25.24 -27.36 4.08
N ASN A 114 -25.58 -26.25 4.76
CA ASN A 114 -26.91 -26.10 5.34
C ASN A 114 -27.99 -25.95 4.28
N LEU A 115 -27.70 -25.27 3.17
CA LEU A 115 -28.60 -25.15 2.03
C LEU A 115 -28.89 -26.52 1.41
N GLU A 116 -27.87 -27.34 1.20
CA GLU A 116 -28.02 -28.71 0.68
C GLU A 116 -28.90 -29.59 1.59
N LYS A 117 -28.68 -29.54 2.92
CA LYS A 117 -29.52 -30.23 3.90
C LYS A 117 -30.97 -29.75 3.88
N THR A 118 -31.17 -28.45 3.68
CA THR A 118 -32.51 -27.86 3.59
C THR A 118 -33.19 -28.34 2.32
N GLN A 119 -32.49 -28.34 1.18
CA GLN A 119 -33.01 -28.80 -0.10
C GLN A 119 -33.43 -30.27 -0.03
N THR A 120 -32.57 -31.14 0.48
CA THR A 120 -32.89 -32.57 0.65
C THR A 120 -34.08 -32.79 1.57
N THR A 121 -34.22 -32.01 2.64
CA THR A 121 -35.38 -32.07 3.54
C THR A 121 -36.67 -31.63 2.84
N VAL A 122 -36.61 -30.56 2.04
CA VAL A 122 -37.76 -30.07 1.25
C VAL A 122 -38.20 -31.13 0.25
N ASP A 123 -37.26 -31.74 -0.48
CA ASP A 123 -37.57 -32.79 -1.46
C ASP A 123 -38.24 -34.00 -0.78
N GLN A 124 -37.71 -34.43 0.38
CA GLN A 124 -38.32 -35.49 1.18
C GLN A 124 -39.75 -35.15 1.62
N GLN A 125 -39.98 -33.92 2.09
CA GLN A 125 -41.31 -33.46 2.51
C GLN A 125 -42.28 -33.42 1.33
N GLN A 126 -41.85 -32.97 0.16
CA GLN A 126 -42.67 -32.97 -1.06
C GLN A 126 -43.07 -34.40 -1.45
N HIS A 127 -42.13 -35.35 -1.43
CA HIS A 127 -42.41 -36.75 -1.71
C HIS A 127 -43.41 -37.36 -0.73
N LEU A 128 -43.25 -37.10 0.57
CA LEU A 128 -44.19 -37.55 1.59
C LEU A 128 -45.58 -36.94 1.38
N GLN A 129 -45.67 -35.65 1.09
CA GLN A 129 -46.94 -34.97 0.83
C GLN A 129 -47.68 -35.59 -0.37
N LEU A 130 -46.97 -35.83 -1.49
CA LEU A 130 -47.53 -36.49 -2.66
C LEU A 130 -48.02 -37.91 -2.35
N ALA A 131 -47.24 -38.68 -1.57
CA ALA A 131 -47.64 -40.02 -1.15
C ALA A 131 -48.91 -39.98 -0.28
N THR A 132 -49.00 -39.04 0.67
CA THR A 132 -50.18 -38.86 1.53
C THR A 132 -51.41 -38.46 0.71
N LEU A 133 -51.28 -37.51 -0.23
CA LEU A 133 -52.38 -37.12 -1.13
C LEU A 133 -52.87 -38.32 -1.96
N SER A 134 -51.95 -39.12 -2.52
CA SER A 134 -52.32 -40.32 -3.26
C SER A 134 -53.07 -41.36 -2.40
N GLN A 135 -52.68 -41.53 -1.14
CA GLN A 135 -53.40 -42.41 -0.21
C GLN A 135 -54.78 -41.86 0.12
N LEU A 136 -54.90 -40.54 0.33
CA LEU A 136 -56.18 -39.87 0.59
C LEU A 136 -57.14 -40.03 -0.59
N ASP A 137 -56.67 -39.88 -1.83
CA ASP A 137 -57.47 -40.09 -3.04
C ASP A 137 -58.00 -41.53 -3.12
N LYS A 138 -57.16 -42.52 -2.80
CA LYS A 138 -57.56 -43.94 -2.76
C LYS A 138 -58.63 -44.20 -1.70
N VAL A 139 -58.47 -43.64 -0.51
CA VAL A 139 -59.45 -43.78 0.58
C VAL A 139 -60.77 -43.11 0.20
N THR A 140 -60.71 -41.88 -0.32
CA THR A 140 -61.88 -41.13 -0.78
C THR A 140 -62.65 -41.90 -1.85
N SER A 141 -61.93 -42.44 -2.84
CA SER A 141 -62.53 -43.27 -3.90
C SER A 141 -63.17 -44.56 -3.35
N ARG A 142 -62.58 -45.17 -2.30
CA ARG A 142 -63.16 -46.34 -1.63
C ARG A 142 -64.44 -45.97 -0.88
N VAL A 143 -64.45 -44.86 -0.15
CA VAL A 143 -65.63 -44.37 0.57
C VAL A 143 -66.78 -44.11 -0.40
N GLN A 144 -66.53 -43.35 -1.48
CA GLN A 144 -67.54 -43.08 -2.51
C GLN A 144 -68.12 -44.37 -3.11
N ARG A 145 -67.28 -45.39 -3.34
CA ARG A 145 -67.75 -46.69 -3.86
C ARG A 145 -68.65 -47.41 -2.86
N ILE A 146 -68.32 -47.36 -1.56
CA ILE A 146 -69.13 -47.97 -0.50
C ILE A 146 -70.50 -47.27 -0.43
N GLU A 147 -70.52 -45.93 -0.42
CA GLU A 147 -71.76 -45.14 -0.39
C GLU A 147 -72.66 -45.48 -1.58
N MET A 148 -72.10 -45.53 -2.80
CA MET A 148 -72.87 -45.92 -3.99
C MET A 148 -73.44 -47.34 -3.88
N GLN A 149 -72.71 -48.30 -3.31
CA GLN A 149 -73.19 -49.66 -3.11
C GLN A 149 -74.31 -49.73 -2.06
N GLU A 150 -74.21 -48.95 -0.97
CA GLU A 150 -75.26 -48.86 0.03
C GLU A 150 -76.56 -48.29 -0.54
N ASP A 151 -76.47 -47.23 -1.34
CA ASP A 151 -77.64 -46.62 -1.97
C ASP A 151 -78.29 -47.56 -3.00
N GLN A 152 -77.49 -48.29 -3.78
CA GLN A 152 -78.00 -49.35 -4.66
C GLN A 152 -78.74 -50.44 -3.88
N LYS A 153 -78.21 -50.88 -2.73
CA LYS A 153 -78.89 -51.85 -1.86
C LYS A 153 -80.20 -51.30 -1.31
N LYS A 154 -80.23 -50.06 -0.80
CA LYS A 154 -81.47 -49.41 -0.30
C LYS A 154 -82.56 -49.37 -1.38
N HIS A 155 -82.19 -49.01 -2.62
CA HIS A 155 -83.11 -48.99 -3.75
C HIS A 155 -83.61 -50.39 -4.13
N TRP A 156 -82.76 -51.42 -4.07
CA TRP A 156 -83.14 -52.80 -4.33
C TRP A 156 -84.15 -53.33 -3.30
N TRP A 157 -83.93 -53.12 -2.01
CA TRP A 157 -84.85 -53.54 -0.94
C TRP A 157 -86.20 -52.81 -1.02
N SER A 158 -86.19 -51.53 -1.39
CA SER A 158 -87.41 -50.72 -1.54
C SER A 158 -88.29 -51.17 -2.71
N ARG A 159 -87.69 -51.74 -3.78
CA ARG A 159 -88.43 -52.31 -4.91
C ARG A 159 -89.05 -53.66 -4.57
N LYS A 160 -88.34 -54.54 -3.85
CA LYS A 160 -88.85 -55.86 -3.44
C LYS A 160 -90.02 -55.80 -2.47
N LYS A 161 -90.13 -54.76 -1.63
CA LYS A 161 -91.28 -54.58 -0.71
C LYS A 161 -92.57 -54.11 -1.41
N LYS A 162 -92.51 -53.76 -2.70
CA LYS A 162 -93.66 -53.26 -3.48
C LYS A 162 -94.22 -54.27 -4.48
N GLN A 163 -93.72 -55.51 -4.47
CA GLN A 163 -94.32 -56.67 -5.15
C GLN A 163 -94.99 -57.56 -4.11
#